data_AF-A0A956RNQ5-F1
#
_entry.id   AF-A0A956RNQ5-F1
#
_cell.length_a   1.000
_cell.length_b   1.000
_cell.length_c   1.000
_cell.angle_alpha   90.00
_cell.angle_beta   90.00
_cell.angle_gamma   90.00
#
_symmetry.space_group_name_H-M   'P 1'
#
loop_
_entity.id
_entity.type
_entity.pdbx_description
1 polymer ?
#
loop_
_entity_poly.entity_id
_entity_poly.type
_entity_poly.pdbx_seq_one_letter_code
_entity_poly.pdbx_strand_id
1 'polypeptide(L)'
;TLLGSSRFLVVYLGSLVAGNLVAYVRHREDPRYRAIGASGAVSGVLFGFVLFFPMAKLYLFLLPIGIPAVLYAVGYVLVSIYGMRRRVGHIGHDAHLGGAIAGVVLTILFEPEVVRHFFANF
;
A
#
# COMPACT_ATOMS: atom_id res chain seq x y z
N THR A 1 -16.06 11.19 -0.99
CA THR A 1 -14.96 10.23 -1.25
C THR A 1 -15.57 8.93 -1.74
N LEU A 2 -14.87 8.18 -2.62
CA LEU A 2 -15.39 6.93 -3.21
C LEU A 2 -15.92 5.92 -2.18
N LEU A 3 -15.19 5.75 -1.07
CA LEU A 3 -15.57 4.85 0.02
C LEU A 3 -16.38 5.55 1.14
N GLY A 4 -16.53 6.88 1.11
CA GLY A 4 -17.00 7.65 2.26
C GLY A 4 -15.98 7.71 3.41
N SER A 5 -16.20 8.60 4.39
CA SER A 5 -15.22 8.86 5.46
C SER A 5 -15.01 7.68 6.40
N SER A 6 -16.06 6.94 6.75
CA SER A 6 -15.99 5.82 7.69
C SER A 6 -15.20 4.64 7.11
N ARG A 7 -15.55 4.19 5.90
CA ARG A 7 -14.85 3.07 5.25
C ARG A 7 -13.42 3.45 4.88
N PHE A 8 -13.19 4.69 4.45
CA PHE A 8 -11.82 5.21 4.27
C PHE A 8 -10.99 5.11 5.56
N LEU A 9 -11.57 5.51 6.70
CA LEU A 9 -10.89 5.40 8.00
C LEU A 9 -10.57 3.94 8.35
N VAL A 10 -11.49 3.01 8.07
CA VAL A 10 -11.25 1.57 8.28
C VAL A 10 -10.15 1.06 7.35
N VAL A 11 -10.12 1.44 6.07
CA VAL A 11 -9.02 1.07 5.15
C VAL A 11 -7.70 1.61 5.68
N TYR A 12 -7.65 2.89 6.07
CA TYR A 12 -6.44 3.51 6.59
C TYR A 12 -5.94 2.83 7.88
N LEU A 13 -6.80 2.72 8.91
CA LEU A 13 -6.42 2.13 10.20
C LEU A 13 -6.19 0.62 10.10
N GLY A 14 -6.96 -0.09 9.28
CA GLY A 14 -6.78 -1.51 9.02
C GLY A 14 -5.43 -1.78 8.35
N SER A 15 -5.06 -0.99 7.34
CA SER A 15 -3.74 -1.05 6.72
C SER A 15 -2.61 -0.64 7.67
N LEU A 16 -2.83 0.33 8.56
CA LEU A 16 -1.88 0.68 9.62
C LEU A 16 -1.60 -0.52 10.53
N VAL A 17 -2.66 -1.15 11.04
CA VAL A 17 -2.56 -2.29 11.96
C VAL A 17 -1.94 -3.50 11.26
N ALA A 18 -2.43 -3.86 10.08
CA ALA A 18 -1.93 -5.00 9.33
C ALA A 18 -0.45 -4.82 8.92
N GLY A 19 -0.07 -3.63 8.44
CA GLY A 19 1.33 -3.32 8.11
C GLY A 19 2.24 -3.46 9.32
N ASN A 20 1.89 -2.85 10.45
CA ASN A 20 2.68 -2.95 11.67
C ASN A 20 2.71 -4.38 12.25
N LEU A 21 1.63 -5.15 12.11
CA LEU A 21 1.59 -6.56 12.51
C LEU A 21 2.55 -7.41 11.67
N VAL A 22 2.58 -7.22 10.35
CA VAL A 22 3.54 -7.91 9.48
C VAL A 22 4.97 -7.58 9.90
N ALA A 23 5.26 -6.30 10.14
CA ALA A 23 6.58 -5.88 10.58
C ALA A 23 6.98 -6.46 11.93
N TYR A 24 6.05 -6.44 12.89
CA TYR A 24 6.24 -7.06 14.20
C TYR A 24 6.55 -8.55 14.06
N VAL A 25 5.74 -9.32 13.32
CA VAL A 25 5.96 -10.77 13.19
C VAL A 25 7.32 -11.09 12.56
N ARG A 26 7.77 -10.31 11.57
CA ARG A 26 9.06 -10.54 10.91
C ARG A 26 10.27 -10.12 11.75
N HIS A 27 10.12 -9.11 12.60
CA HIS A 27 11.23 -8.52 13.35
C HIS A 27 11.12 -8.69 14.87
N ARG A 28 10.17 -9.49 15.38
CA ARG A 28 9.95 -9.72 16.82
C ARG A 28 11.18 -10.22 17.59
N GLU A 29 12.14 -10.85 16.91
CA GLU A 29 13.38 -11.37 17.49
C GLU A 29 14.54 -10.35 17.43
N ASP A 30 14.36 -9.21 16.75
CA ASP A 30 15.33 -8.13 16.69
C ASP A 30 14.91 -6.98 17.62
N PRO A 31 15.44 -6.91 18.86
CA PRO A 31 15.06 -5.88 19.83
C PRO A 31 15.48 -4.46 19.41
N ARG A 32 16.32 -4.31 18.37
CA ARG A 32 16.73 -3.01 17.84
C ARG A 32 15.80 -2.51 16.74
N TYR A 33 14.95 -3.38 16.19
CA TYR A 33 14.01 -2.98 15.15
C TYR A 33 12.86 -2.16 15.72
N ARG A 34 12.49 -1.08 15.02
CA ARG A 34 11.39 -0.19 15.39
C ARG A 34 10.54 0.08 14.16
N ALA A 35 9.35 -0.50 14.09
CA ALA A 35 8.33 -0.11 13.13
C ALA A 35 7.60 1.14 13.63
N ILE A 36 8.07 2.33 13.22
CA ILE A 36 7.45 3.61 13.57
C ILE A 36 7.02 4.30 12.28
N GLY A 37 5.72 4.44 12.06
CA GLY A 37 5.20 5.28 10.98
C GLY A 37 3.81 4.93 10.50
N ALA A 38 3.17 5.91 9.86
CA ALA A 38 1.88 5.77 9.19
C ALA A 38 1.98 5.28 7.74
N SER A 39 3.19 5.03 7.25
CA SER A 39 3.44 4.78 5.82
C SER A 39 2.76 3.51 5.31
N GLY A 40 2.63 2.45 6.12
CA GLY A 40 1.81 1.28 5.76
C GLY A 40 0.33 1.60 5.51
N ALA A 41 -0.25 2.54 6.30
CA ALA A 41 -1.60 3.03 6.08
C ALA A 41 -1.73 3.79 4.76
N VAL A 42 -0.75 4.65 4.46
CA VAL A 42 -0.67 5.40 3.21
C VAL A 42 -0.53 4.44 2.02
N SER A 43 0.29 3.41 2.12
CA SER A 43 0.40 2.36 1.09
C SER A 43 -0.92 1.64 0.87
N GLY A 44 -1.67 1.36 1.94
CA GLY A 44 -3.00 0.77 1.86
C GLY A 44 -3.98 1.64 1.09
N VAL A 45 -4.06 2.93 1.42
CA VAL A 45 -4.89 3.90 0.70
C VAL A 45 -4.46 4.02 -0.76
N LEU A 46 -3.16 4.08 -1.04
CA LEU A 46 -2.63 4.18 -2.39
C LEU A 46 -3.00 2.96 -3.24
N PHE A 47 -2.87 1.76 -2.69
CA PHE A 47 -3.23 0.54 -3.42
C PHE A 47 -4.75 0.40 -3.58
N GLY A 48 -5.55 0.87 -2.63
CA GLY A 48 -7.00 1.04 -2.83
C GLY A 48 -7.31 2.02 -3.97
N PHE A 49 -6.60 3.14 -4.05
CA PHE A 49 -6.73 4.10 -5.15
C PHE A 49 -6.39 3.47 -6.52
N VAL A 50 -5.35 2.65 -6.59
CA VAL A 50 -4.94 1.94 -7.83
C VAL A 50 -6.07 1.04 -8.36
N LEU A 51 -6.89 0.44 -7.48
CA LEU A 51 -8.05 -0.36 -7.91
C LEU A 51 -9.12 0.49 -8.60
N PHE A 52 -9.37 1.70 -8.11
CA PHE A 52 -10.34 2.62 -8.72
C PHE A 52 -9.81 3.31 -9.97
N PHE A 53 -8.51 3.60 -10.04
CA PHE A 53 -7.94 4.40 -11.11
C PHE A 53 -6.61 3.82 -11.62
N PRO A 54 -6.62 2.65 -12.27
CA PRO A 54 -5.39 1.96 -12.70
C PRO A 54 -4.49 2.81 -13.62
N MET A 55 -5.10 3.66 -14.44
CA MET A 55 -4.40 4.50 -15.43
C MET A 55 -4.18 5.95 -14.99
N ALA A 56 -4.60 6.34 -13.78
CA ALA A 56 -4.31 7.66 -13.25
C ALA A 56 -2.79 7.89 -13.17
N LYS A 57 -2.36 9.12 -13.44
CA LYS A 57 -0.94 9.48 -13.42
C LYS A 57 -0.51 9.84 -12.00
N LEU A 58 0.39 9.04 -11.44
CA LEU A 58 1.12 9.33 -10.22
C LEU A 58 2.43 10.01 -10.56
N TYR A 59 2.78 11.04 -9.78
CA TYR A 59 3.99 11.82 -9.97
C TYR A 59 4.90 11.62 -8.78
N LEU A 60 6.16 11.32 -9.06
CA LEU A 60 7.21 11.39 -8.06
C LEU A 60 7.61 12.85 -7.91
N PHE A 61 7.76 13.30 -6.66
CA PHE A 61 8.15 14.68 -6.38
C PHE A 61 9.43 15.04 -7.15
N LEU A 62 9.43 16.20 -7.82
CA LEU A 62 10.48 16.72 -8.72
C LEU A 62 10.65 16.02 -10.08
N LEU A 63 9.92 14.94 -10.36
CA LEU A 63 9.92 14.29 -11.68
C LEU A 63 8.61 14.58 -12.39
N PRO A 64 8.59 15.38 -13.49
CA PRO A 64 7.37 15.71 -14.23
C PRO A 64 6.93 14.56 -15.15
N ILE A 65 7.13 13.31 -14.73
CA ILE A 65 6.80 12.10 -15.48
C ILE A 65 5.61 11.43 -14.80
N GLY A 66 4.45 11.44 -15.47
CA GLY A 66 3.25 10.78 -14.98
C GLY A 66 3.33 9.26 -15.18
N ILE A 67 3.44 8.52 -14.10
CA ILE A 67 3.49 7.05 -14.09
C ILE A 67 2.06 6.52 -13.91
N PRO A 68 1.53 5.66 -14.80
CA PRO A 68 0.26 4.99 -14.55
C PRO A 68 0.24 4.31 -13.18
N ALA A 69 -0.83 4.49 -12.42
CA ALA A 69 -0.93 4.03 -11.03
C ALA A 69 -0.67 2.51 -10.89
N VAL A 70 -1.12 1.70 -11.85
CA VAL A 70 -0.83 0.28 -11.90
C VAL A 70 0.67 -0.01 -12.06
N LEU A 71 1.37 0.74 -12.93
CA LEU A 71 2.82 0.57 -13.12
C LEU A 71 3.59 1.01 -11.87
N TYR A 72 3.16 2.10 -11.24
CA TYR A 72 3.70 2.53 -9.97
C TYR A 72 3.53 1.44 -8.90
N ALA A 73 2.33 0.85 -8.79
CA ALA A 73 2.05 -0.20 -7.81
C ALA A 73 2.95 -1.44 -8.01
N VAL A 74 3.13 -1.88 -9.25
CA VAL A 74 4.05 -2.98 -9.58
C VAL A 74 5.49 -2.63 -9.18
N GLY A 75 5.97 -1.44 -9.57
CA GLY A 75 7.31 -0.97 -9.19
C GLY A 75 7.50 -0.88 -7.67
N TYR A 76 6.50 -0.35 -6.97
CA TYR A 76 6.48 -0.25 -5.51
C TYR A 76 6.63 -1.61 -4.84
N VAL A 77 5.88 -2.63 -5.30
CA VAL A 77 5.98 -4.00 -4.78
C VAL A 77 7.38 -4.58 -5.04
N LEU A 78 7.90 -4.44 -6.25
CA LEU A 78 9.22 -4.98 -6.62
C LEU A 78 10.34 -4.36 -5.77
N VAL A 79 10.36 -3.03 -5.63
CA VAL A 79 11.33 -2.31 -4.81
C VAL A 79 11.19 -2.71 -3.34
N SER A 80 9.96 -2.83 -2.83
CA SER A 80 9.74 -3.20 -1.43
C SER A 80 10.17 -4.64 -1.15
N ILE A 81 9.91 -5.59 -2.05
CA ILE A 81 10.41 -6.97 -1.91
C ILE A 81 11.94 -6.99 -1.94
N TYR A 82 12.56 -6.24 -2.86
CA TYR A 82 14.02 -6.14 -2.93
C TYR A 82 14.61 -5.56 -1.64
N GLY A 83 14.09 -4.43 -1.17
CA GLY A 83 14.54 -3.74 0.04
C GLY A 83 14.37 -4.60 1.30
N MET A 84 13.24 -5.31 1.42
CA MET A 84 12.99 -6.27 2.49
C MET A 84 14.02 -7.41 2.47
N ARG A 85 14.31 -8.02 1.32
CA ARG A 85 15.25 -9.15 1.20
C ARG A 85 16.69 -8.75 1.46
N ARG A 86 17.09 -7.57 0.98
CA ARG A 86 18.46 -7.06 1.08
C ARG A 86 18.70 -6.22 2.34
N ARG A 87 17.67 -5.99 3.17
CA ARG A 87 17.70 -5.09 4.34
C ARG A 87 18.26 -3.72 3.99
N VAL A 88 17.78 -3.15 2.88
CA VAL A 88 18.27 -1.87 2.35
C VAL A 88 17.71 -0.72 3.17
N GLY A 89 18.60 0.10 3.71
CA GLY A 89 18.25 1.32 4.43
C GLY A 89 17.49 1.08 5.74
N HIS A 90 16.96 2.16 6.29
CA HIS A 90 16.17 2.17 7.52
C HIS A 90 14.66 2.25 7.21
N ILE A 91 14.20 1.50 6.20
CA ILE A 91 12.83 1.53 5.69
C ILE A 91 12.11 0.21 6.00
N GLY A 92 10.93 0.29 6.61
CA GLY A 92 10.06 -0.86 6.91
C GLY A 92 9.30 -1.36 5.67
N HIS A 93 10.02 -1.95 4.71
CA HIS A 93 9.45 -2.44 3.45
C HIS A 93 8.41 -3.55 3.62
N ASP A 94 8.52 -4.34 4.66
CA ASP A 94 7.56 -5.36 5.06
C ASP A 94 6.27 -4.74 5.62
N ALA A 95 6.38 -3.68 6.42
CA ALA A 95 5.21 -2.91 6.88
C ALA A 95 4.44 -2.29 5.71
N HIS A 96 5.18 -1.76 4.74
CA HIS A 96 4.66 -1.19 3.49
C HIS A 96 3.88 -2.20 2.66
N LEU A 97 4.46 -3.39 2.43
CA LEU A 97 3.81 -4.48 1.70
C LEU A 97 2.56 -4.98 2.45
N GLY A 98 2.66 -5.17 3.78
CA GLY A 98 1.53 -5.58 4.60
C GLY A 98 0.36 -4.58 4.54
N GLY A 99 0.66 -3.29 4.64
CA GLY A 99 -0.33 -2.23 4.54
C GLY A 99 -0.97 -2.13 3.15
N ALA A 100 -0.18 -2.26 2.08
CA ALA A 100 -0.66 -2.29 0.70
C ALA A 100 -1.63 -3.46 0.45
N ILE A 101 -1.27 -4.68 0.88
CA ILE A 101 -2.12 -5.87 0.75
C ILE A 101 -3.43 -5.68 1.51
N ALA A 102 -3.35 -5.23 2.78
CA ALA A 102 -4.54 -4.96 3.58
C ALA A 102 -5.44 -3.90 2.93
N GLY A 103 -4.85 -2.87 2.31
CA GLY A 103 -5.59 -1.83 1.60
C GLY A 103 -6.38 -2.35 0.41
N VAL A 104 -5.74 -3.20 -0.41
CA VAL A 104 -6.43 -3.90 -1.52
C VAL A 104 -7.59 -4.74 -0.98
N VAL A 105 -7.32 -5.60 0.01
CA VAL A 105 -8.32 -6.52 0.55
C VAL A 105 -9.50 -5.77 1.14
N LEU A 106 -9.26 -4.78 2.01
CA LEU A 106 -10.32 -3.99 2.64
C LEU A 106 -11.11 -3.17 1.61
N THR A 107 -10.44 -2.63 0.58
CA THR A 107 -11.12 -1.90 -0.49
C THR A 107 -12.06 -2.81 -1.27
N ILE A 108 -11.61 -4.02 -1.64
CA ILE A 108 -12.45 -5.01 -2.35
C ILE A 108 -13.60 -5.49 -1.45
N LEU A 109 -13.37 -5.67 -0.15
CA LEU A 109 -14.44 -6.04 0.79
C LEU A 109 -15.53 -4.97 0.89
N PHE A 110 -15.16 -3.69 0.84
CA PHE A 110 -16.12 -2.59 0.88
C PHE A 110 -16.76 -2.25 -0.47
N GLU A 111 -16.06 -2.50 -1.57
CA GLU A 111 -16.50 -2.22 -2.93
C GLU A 111 -16.11 -3.36 -3.88
N PRO A 112 -16.81 -4.50 -3.87
CA PRO A 112 -16.43 -5.67 -4.66
C PRO A 112 -16.41 -5.42 -6.17
N GLU A 113 -17.29 -4.54 -6.67
CA GLU A 113 -17.35 -4.15 -8.09
C GLU A 113 -16.09 -3.41 -8.54
N VAL A 114 -15.25 -2.91 -7.62
CA VAL A 114 -13.97 -2.27 -7.96
C VAL A 114 -13.06 -3.21 -8.76
N VAL A 115 -13.17 -4.52 -8.57
CA VAL A 115 -12.38 -5.49 -9.33
C VAL A 115 -12.80 -5.51 -10.79
N ARG A 116 -14.12 -5.53 -11.07
CA ARG A 116 -14.64 -5.47 -12.44
C ARG A 116 -14.34 -4.11 -13.07
N HIS A 117 -14.51 -3.03 -12.31
CA HIS A 117 -14.15 -1.69 -12.73
C HIS A 117 -12.67 -1.59 -13.11
N PHE A 118 -11.78 -2.11 -12.26
CA PHE A 118 -10.34 -2.12 -12.50
C PHE A 118 -10.02 -2.70 -13.88
N PHE A 119 -10.47 -3.93 -14.17
CA PHE A 119 -10.21 -4.59 -15.46
C PHE A 119 -10.90 -3.94 -16.65
N ALA A 120 -12.05 -3.27 -16.46
CA ALA A 120 -12.74 -2.54 -17.52
C ALA A 120 -12.07 -1.21 -17.89
N ASN A 121 -11.14 -0.72 -17.07
CA ASN A 121 -10.45 0.56 -17.25
C ASN A 121 -8.94 0.38 -17.54
N PHE A 122 -8.58 -0.76 -18.11
CA PHE A 122 -7.31 -0.98 -18.82
C PHE A 122 -7.51 -0.74 -20.32
#